data_AF-A0A940R856-F1
#
_entry.id   AF-A0A940R856-F1
#
_cell.length_a   1.000
_cell.length_b   1.000
_cell.length_c   1.000
_cell.angle_alpha   90.00
_cell.angle_beta   90.00
_cell.angle_gamma   90.00
#
_symmetry.space_group_name_H-M   'P 1'
#
loop_
_entity.id
_entity.type
_entity.pdbx_description
1 polymer ?
#
loop_
_entity_poly.entity_id
_entity_poly.type
_entity_poly.pdbx_seq_one_letter_code
_entity_poly.pdbx_strand_id
1 'polypeptide(L)'
;MNQVFLLSSIFSFLLGASALAADVPVCVNGASEKNIKLMESFQANKDTLKVAYLAEKKQFAEVSKSAAACVESNLDINPLKSAQDIKKAAKKQAAKKQLPAGDDDDAFATKEFDDQGKSKNQLPALIRRDCIAASMKRNPGQKGYTCSTDKKTGDQDIEKTYGQVGGKTQQCITDDMVNYVQFAVNRAIKCLSPEPKKDVPADEQPLPVDARVIYQKFNNETGFNYSIAWNGGVGIGQLTTPAVKELASDVGQGQHILEAVAKSNKMSCVGFKEIAESDLKNRPRINDGNYCDFVSSGDGLARNLMYGIGYYLQMRDGIIVPTLKKRAPQLAKNREVVSALTAVSYGAEGIKKAKALIYRADASSNPKTYLASIQKSSAYLTAIKGKMREMYCLKDNVDPSTDDCKNKKLTDKQLGADQCVIQP
;
A
#
# COMPACT_ATOMS: atom_id res chain seq x y z
N MET A 1 -78.34 -0.94 -7.97
CA MET A 1 -77.46 -0.06 -8.77
C MET A 1 -76.71 0.83 -7.81
N ASN A 2 -75.39 0.74 -7.85
CA ASN A 2 -74.44 1.21 -6.85
C ASN A 2 -74.26 2.73 -6.90
N GLN A 3 -74.24 3.38 -5.72
CA GLN A 3 -73.54 4.65 -5.54
C GLN A 3 -72.42 4.43 -4.52
N VAL A 4 -71.20 4.61 -5.01
CA VAL A 4 -69.93 4.43 -4.30
C VAL A 4 -69.44 5.78 -3.81
N PHE A 5 -69.12 5.84 -2.51
CA PHE A 5 -68.36 6.89 -1.84
C PHE A 5 -66.95 7.02 -2.44
N LEU A 6 -66.47 8.23 -2.69
CA LEU A 6 -65.05 8.50 -2.91
C LEU A 6 -64.65 9.78 -2.15
N LEU A 7 -64.04 9.55 -0.98
CA LEU A 7 -63.26 10.52 -0.21
C LEU A 7 -61.90 10.69 -0.89
N SER A 8 -61.60 11.92 -1.34
CA SER A 8 -60.24 12.32 -1.72
C SER A 8 -59.48 12.83 -0.49
N SER A 9 -58.61 12.00 0.06
CA SER A 9 -57.58 12.40 1.01
C SER A 9 -56.33 12.84 0.25
N ILE A 10 -56.03 14.14 0.25
CA ILE A 10 -54.76 14.70 -0.22
C ILE A 10 -53.75 14.56 0.92
N PHE A 11 -52.89 13.55 0.85
CA PHE A 11 -51.73 13.41 1.73
C PHE A 11 -50.51 14.02 1.03
N SER A 12 -50.05 15.17 1.50
CA SER A 12 -48.80 15.81 1.09
C SER A 12 -47.61 15.02 1.61
N PHE A 13 -46.98 14.21 0.76
CA PHE A 13 -45.65 13.65 1.02
C PHE A 13 -44.58 14.67 0.60
N LEU A 14 -44.15 15.50 1.56
CA LEU A 14 -42.88 16.21 1.50
C LEU A 14 -41.76 15.21 1.82
N LEU A 15 -41.27 14.51 0.79
CA LEU A 15 -40.01 13.78 0.87
C LEU A 15 -38.87 14.81 0.85
N GLY A 16 -38.36 15.13 2.04
CA GLY A 16 -37.08 15.80 2.23
C GLY A 16 -35.94 14.89 1.77
N ALA A 17 -35.66 14.89 0.47
CA ALA A 17 -34.43 14.37 -0.09
C ALA A 17 -33.32 15.43 0.07
N SER A 18 -32.88 15.66 1.31
CA SER A 18 -31.55 16.22 1.56
C SER A 18 -30.53 15.10 1.39
N ALA A 19 -30.38 14.62 0.16
CA ALA A 19 -29.20 13.85 -0.20
C ALA A 19 -28.02 14.79 0.02
N LEU A 20 -27.22 14.50 1.05
CA LEU A 20 -25.89 15.06 1.24
C LEU A 20 -25.22 15.09 -0.13
N ALA A 21 -25.00 16.28 -0.68
CA ALA A 21 -24.21 16.45 -1.88
C ALA A 21 -22.84 15.86 -1.54
N ALA A 22 -22.56 14.65 -2.01
CA ALA A 22 -21.27 14.02 -1.82
C ALA A 22 -20.24 14.96 -2.43
N ASP A 23 -19.26 15.39 -1.63
CA ASP A 23 -18.19 16.27 -2.07
C ASP A 23 -17.53 15.66 -3.31
N VAL A 24 -17.84 16.21 -4.48
CA VAL A 24 -17.25 15.77 -5.75
C VAL A 24 -15.77 16.14 -5.68
N PRO A 25 -14.83 15.17 -5.80
CA PRO A 25 -13.41 15.46 -5.65
C PRO A 25 -12.96 16.56 -6.61
N VAL A 26 -12.07 17.45 -6.15
CA VAL A 26 -11.58 18.59 -6.93
C VAL A 26 -11.01 18.18 -8.28
N CYS A 27 -10.41 16.98 -8.38
CA CYS A 27 -9.87 16.46 -9.63
C CYS A 27 -10.93 16.04 -10.67
N VAL A 28 -12.21 15.92 -10.31
CA VAL A 28 -13.30 15.60 -11.24
C VAL A 28 -13.65 16.82 -12.10
N ASN A 29 -13.49 18.03 -11.56
CA ASN A 29 -13.72 19.28 -12.28
C ASN A 29 -12.61 19.51 -13.33
N GLY A 30 -12.83 19.04 -14.55
CA GLY A 30 -11.86 19.08 -15.65
C GLY A 30 -11.11 17.76 -15.89
N ALA A 31 -11.46 16.69 -15.18
CA ALA A 31 -10.99 15.35 -15.50
C ALA A 31 -11.50 14.89 -16.87
N SER A 32 -10.64 14.19 -17.63
CA SER A 32 -11.13 13.47 -18.80
C SER A 32 -12.13 12.38 -18.37
N GLU A 33 -13.07 12.01 -19.25
CA GLU A 33 -14.02 10.89 -19.03
C GLU A 33 -13.29 9.61 -18.58
N LYS A 34 -12.06 9.44 -19.06
CA LYS A 34 -11.15 8.34 -18.75
C LYS A 34 -10.68 8.34 -17.30
N ASN A 35 -10.50 9.51 -16.69
CA ASN A 35 -10.09 9.66 -15.29
C ASN A 35 -11.23 9.34 -14.32
N ILE A 36 -12.47 9.62 -14.71
CA ILE A 36 -13.68 9.37 -13.90
C ILE A 36 -13.95 7.87 -13.79
N LYS A 37 -13.72 7.11 -14.88
CA LYS A 37 -13.96 5.65 -14.92
C LYS A 37 -13.19 4.85 -13.88
N LEU A 38 -11.96 5.24 -13.54
CA LEU A 38 -11.20 4.54 -12.49
C LEU A 38 -11.81 4.78 -11.10
N MET A 39 -12.24 6.00 -10.83
CA MET A 39 -12.93 6.34 -9.59
C MET A 39 -14.28 5.61 -9.49
N GLU A 40 -15.05 5.58 -10.58
CA GLU A 40 -16.33 4.84 -10.63
C GLU A 40 -16.12 3.34 -10.43
N SER A 41 -15.13 2.74 -11.12
CA SER A 41 -14.75 1.33 -10.94
C SER A 41 -14.31 1.06 -9.50
N PHE A 42 -13.52 1.96 -8.90
CA PHE A 42 -13.15 1.89 -7.50
C PHE A 42 -14.39 1.93 -6.59
N GLN A 43 -15.34 2.85 -6.82
CA GLN A 43 -16.56 3.01 -6.02
C GLN A 43 -17.51 1.81 -6.14
N ALA A 44 -17.68 1.27 -7.35
CA ALA A 44 -18.60 0.17 -7.63
C ALA A 44 -18.13 -1.19 -7.07
N ASN A 45 -16.83 -1.35 -6.84
CA ASN A 45 -16.28 -2.63 -6.37
C ASN A 45 -16.81 -3.03 -4.97
N LYS A 46 -17.07 -4.32 -4.77
CA LYS A 46 -17.56 -4.93 -3.52
C LYS A 46 -16.72 -6.15 -3.07
N ASP A 47 -15.47 -6.23 -3.48
CA ASP A 47 -14.55 -7.32 -3.12
C ASP A 47 -14.25 -7.42 -1.61
N THR A 48 -13.73 -8.57 -1.19
CA THR A 48 -13.44 -8.90 0.22
C THR A 48 -12.43 -7.93 0.85
N LEU A 49 -11.42 -7.46 0.10
CA LEU A 49 -10.40 -6.55 0.62
C LEU A 49 -10.99 -5.15 0.87
N LYS A 50 -11.83 -4.65 -0.04
CA LYS A 50 -12.55 -3.39 0.11
C LYS A 50 -13.64 -3.46 1.19
N VAL A 51 -14.32 -4.60 1.33
CA VAL A 51 -15.25 -4.82 2.46
C VAL A 51 -14.50 -4.74 3.79
N ALA A 52 -13.33 -5.37 3.90
CA ALA A 52 -12.49 -5.27 5.10
C ALA A 52 -12.06 -3.81 5.38
N TYR A 53 -11.65 -3.07 4.35
CA TYR A 53 -11.34 -1.64 4.46
C TYR A 53 -12.53 -0.82 5.00
N LEU A 54 -13.72 -1.01 4.42
CA LEU A 54 -14.92 -0.28 4.83
C LEU A 54 -15.35 -0.62 6.26
N ALA A 55 -15.21 -1.89 6.66
CA ALA A 55 -15.49 -2.33 8.01
C ALA A 55 -14.55 -1.67 9.03
N GLU A 56 -13.25 -1.63 8.75
CA GLU A 56 -12.27 -0.98 9.63
C GLU A 56 -12.45 0.55 9.66
N LYS A 57 -12.72 1.18 8.51
CA LYS A 57 -13.07 2.61 8.43
C LYS A 57 -14.27 2.93 9.31
N LYS A 58 -15.30 2.07 9.31
CA LYS A 58 -16.49 2.22 10.16
C LYS A 58 -16.15 2.07 11.65
N GLN A 59 -15.39 1.03 12.03
CA GLN A 59 -14.96 0.83 13.41
C GLN A 59 -14.14 2.01 13.94
N PHE A 60 -13.22 2.54 13.13
CA PHE A 60 -12.44 3.72 13.51
C PHE A 60 -13.34 4.95 13.69
N ALA A 61 -14.31 5.17 12.79
CA ALA A 61 -15.26 6.27 12.93
C ALA A 61 -16.11 6.15 14.22
N GLU A 62 -16.48 4.94 14.63
CA GLU A 62 -17.22 4.68 15.88
C GLU A 62 -16.33 4.91 17.13
N VAL A 63 -15.07 4.49 17.09
CA VAL A 63 -14.09 4.73 18.17
C VAL A 63 -13.78 6.23 18.31
N SER A 64 -13.60 6.94 17.20
CA SER A 64 -13.34 8.39 17.23
C SER A 64 -14.53 9.18 17.76
N LYS A 65 -15.77 8.76 17.42
CA LYS A 65 -16.99 9.35 17.99
C LYS A 65 -17.11 9.10 19.49
N SER A 66 -16.81 7.88 19.95
CA SER A 66 -16.87 7.57 21.39
C SER A 66 -15.75 8.26 22.19
N ALA A 67 -14.54 8.39 21.62
CA ALA A 67 -13.46 9.17 22.20
C ALA A 67 -13.81 10.66 22.33
N ALA A 68 -14.46 11.25 21.30
CA ALA A 68 -14.96 12.63 21.36
C ALA A 68 -16.05 12.80 22.44
N ALA A 69 -16.99 11.85 22.55
CA ALA A 69 -18.04 11.87 23.58
C ALA A 69 -17.48 11.75 25.02
N CYS A 70 -16.38 11.03 25.21
CA CYS A 70 -15.69 10.91 26.51
C CYS A 70 -14.94 12.19 26.93
N VAL A 71 -14.68 13.13 26.01
CA VAL A 71 -14.05 14.42 26.32
C VAL A 71 -15.08 15.46 26.77
N GLU A 72 -16.37 15.28 26.45
CA GLU A 72 -17.44 16.23 26.80
C GLU A 72 -18.09 16.02 28.18
N SER A 73 -17.66 15.02 28.98
CA SER A 73 -18.40 14.65 30.21
C SER A 73 -17.71 14.93 31.55
N ASN A 74 -16.68 15.79 31.63
CA ASN A 74 -16.12 16.22 32.92
C ASN A 74 -15.56 17.66 32.90
N LEU A 75 -16.41 18.62 32.53
CA LEU A 75 -16.20 20.02 32.90
C LEU A 75 -17.36 20.47 33.78
N ASP A 76 -17.23 20.17 35.07
CA ASP A 76 -18.02 20.79 36.13
C ASP A 76 -17.52 22.24 36.28
N ILE A 77 -18.00 23.10 35.38
CA ILE A 77 -17.68 24.54 35.40
C ILE A 77 -18.63 25.22 36.35
N ASN A 78 -18.18 25.35 37.59
CA ASN A 78 -18.75 26.28 38.55
C ASN A 78 -18.66 27.71 37.96
N PRO A 79 -19.78 28.40 37.68
CA PRO A 79 -19.79 29.58 36.82
C PRO A 79 -19.43 30.83 37.61
N LEU A 80 -18.20 30.95 38.13
CA LEU A 80 -17.72 32.17 38.80
C LEU A 80 -16.19 32.18 38.95
N LYS A 81 -15.44 32.09 37.84
CA LYS A 81 -14.03 32.54 37.80
C LYS A 81 -13.72 33.28 36.50
N SER A 82 -12.98 34.36 36.65
CA SER A 82 -12.82 35.45 35.68
C SER A 82 -12.32 34.98 34.31
N ALA A 83 -12.73 35.68 33.25
CA ALA A 83 -12.30 35.43 31.86
C ALA A 83 -10.76 35.44 31.67
N GLN A 84 -9.99 35.95 32.63
CA GLN A 84 -8.53 35.89 32.64
C GLN A 84 -7.98 34.50 33.03
N ASP A 85 -8.67 33.75 33.88
CA ASP A 85 -8.29 32.39 34.27
C ASP A 85 -8.59 31.39 33.15
N ILE A 86 -9.66 31.60 32.39
CA ILE A 86 -9.99 30.84 31.18
C ILE A 86 -8.92 31.04 30.10
N LYS A 87 -8.45 32.29 29.87
CA LYS A 87 -7.36 32.56 28.92
C LYS A 87 -6.01 31.99 29.36
N LYS A 88 -5.71 31.97 30.66
CA LYS A 88 -4.49 31.32 31.19
C LYS A 88 -4.57 29.79 31.16
N ALA A 89 -5.73 29.21 31.43
CA ALA A 89 -5.96 27.76 31.31
C ALA A 89 -5.89 27.30 29.84
N ALA A 90 -6.50 28.05 28.91
CA ALA A 90 -6.42 27.77 27.47
C ALA A 90 -4.98 27.87 26.93
N LYS A 91 -4.19 28.87 27.36
CA LYS A 91 -2.76 28.95 27.01
C LYS A 91 -1.92 27.83 27.65
N LYS A 92 -2.29 27.36 28.85
CA LYS A 92 -1.56 26.29 29.55
C LYS A 92 -1.93 24.89 29.02
N GLN A 93 -3.14 24.70 28.49
CA GLN A 93 -3.54 23.51 27.72
C GLN A 93 -2.94 23.50 26.30
N ALA A 94 -2.85 24.66 25.63
CA ALA A 94 -2.12 24.76 24.35
C ALA A 94 -0.61 24.47 24.50
N ALA A 95 -0.04 24.67 25.69
CA ALA A 95 1.37 24.43 25.98
C ALA A 95 1.68 23.07 26.65
N LYS A 96 0.67 22.35 27.18
CA LYS A 96 0.85 20.99 27.72
C LYS A 96 0.05 20.01 26.87
N LYS A 97 0.80 19.28 26.03
CA LYS A 97 0.35 18.20 25.14
C LYS A 97 -0.12 18.68 23.76
N GLN A 98 0.74 19.42 23.06
CA GLN A 98 1.03 18.98 21.69
C GLN A 98 1.61 17.57 21.81
N LEU A 99 0.73 16.56 21.71
CA LEU A 99 1.13 15.34 21.03
C LEU A 99 1.77 15.77 19.71
N PRO A 100 2.88 15.15 19.26
CA PRO A 100 3.39 15.45 17.93
C PRO A 100 2.20 15.37 16.98
N ALA A 101 2.03 16.36 16.11
CA ALA A 101 1.14 16.28 14.97
C ALA A 101 1.66 15.14 14.07
N GLY A 102 1.44 13.91 14.50
CA GLY A 102 1.26 12.79 13.60
C GLY A 102 -0.16 12.95 13.11
N ASP A 103 -0.31 13.14 11.81
CA ASP A 103 -1.62 13.22 11.16
C ASP A 103 -2.48 12.06 11.70
N ASP A 104 -3.67 12.37 12.24
CA ASP A 104 -4.62 11.36 12.78
C ASP A 104 -4.92 10.26 11.74
N ASP A 105 -4.64 10.53 10.47
CA ASP A 105 -4.72 9.62 9.33
C ASP A 105 -3.75 8.42 9.40
N ASP A 106 -2.57 8.56 10.01
CA ASP A 106 -1.61 7.45 10.17
C ASP A 106 -2.03 6.50 11.33
N ALA A 107 -2.99 6.92 12.19
CA ALA A 107 -3.50 6.10 13.28
C ALA A 107 -4.21 4.83 12.78
N PHE A 108 -4.79 4.88 11.57
CA PHE A 108 -5.44 3.74 10.92
C PHE A 108 -4.48 2.57 10.67
N ALA A 109 -3.17 2.81 10.54
CA ALA A 109 -2.21 1.76 10.21
C ALA A 109 -1.69 0.96 11.44
N THR A 110 -1.73 1.53 12.65
CA THR A 110 -0.72 1.17 13.68
C THR A 110 -1.15 0.16 14.75
N LYS A 111 -2.42 -0.25 14.84
CA LYS A 111 -2.85 -1.19 15.89
C LYS A 111 -3.75 -2.29 15.37
N GLU A 112 -3.18 -3.47 15.13
CA GLU A 112 -3.97 -4.70 15.06
C GLU A 112 -3.97 -5.42 16.41
N PHE A 113 -5.04 -6.16 16.71
CA PHE A 113 -5.12 -7.01 17.90
C PHE A 113 -3.95 -8.01 17.96
N ASP A 114 -3.46 -8.45 16.80
CA ASP A 114 -2.36 -9.42 16.64
C ASP A 114 -0.98 -8.85 16.99
N ASP A 115 -0.86 -7.54 17.25
CA ASP A 115 0.41 -6.87 17.53
C ASP A 115 0.75 -6.86 19.04
N GLN A 116 -0.18 -7.29 19.91
CA GLN A 116 0.01 -7.25 21.36
C GLN A 116 1.14 -8.18 21.83
N GLY A 117 2.08 -7.63 22.62
CA GLY A 117 3.19 -8.38 23.23
C GLY A 117 4.41 -8.58 22.32
N LYS A 118 4.41 -8.04 21.09
CA LYS A 118 5.55 -8.08 20.18
C LYS A 118 6.50 -6.90 20.43
N SER A 119 7.80 -7.14 20.31
CA SER A 119 8.81 -6.07 20.36
C SER A 119 8.84 -5.27 19.04
N LYS A 120 9.36 -4.04 19.08
CA LYS A 120 9.43 -3.16 17.88
C LYS A 120 10.16 -3.79 16.70
N ASN A 121 11.19 -4.61 16.96
CA ASN A 121 11.98 -5.26 15.91
C ASN A 121 11.28 -6.47 15.27
N GLN A 122 10.22 -6.96 15.91
CA GLN A 122 9.43 -8.12 15.46
C GLN A 122 8.25 -7.72 14.58
N LEU A 123 7.86 -6.45 14.61
CA LEU A 123 6.77 -5.92 13.81
C LEU A 123 7.33 -5.35 12.49
N PRO A 124 6.62 -5.52 11.36
CA PRO A 124 7.00 -4.82 10.15
C PRO A 124 6.74 -3.32 10.31
N ALA A 125 7.63 -2.49 9.78
CA ALA A 125 7.33 -1.09 9.55
C ALA A 125 6.18 -0.97 8.53
N LEU A 126 5.42 0.11 8.57
CA LEU A 126 4.25 0.33 7.70
C LEU A 126 4.45 1.57 6.84
N ILE A 127 3.87 1.62 5.65
CA ILE A 127 4.02 2.74 4.72
C ILE A 127 3.07 3.87 5.10
N ARG A 128 3.60 5.09 5.13
CA ARG A 128 2.84 6.32 5.44
C ARG A 128 1.90 6.72 4.31
N ARG A 129 0.75 7.27 4.69
CA ARG A 129 -0.32 7.70 3.76
C ARG A 129 0.18 8.77 2.80
N ASP A 130 0.81 9.80 3.36
CA ASP A 130 1.30 10.98 2.64
C ASP A 130 2.31 10.62 1.53
N CYS A 131 3.16 9.62 1.78
CA CYS A 131 4.10 9.09 0.80
C CYS A 131 3.40 8.32 -0.33
N ILE A 132 2.33 7.57 -0.06
CA ILE A 132 1.51 6.93 -1.10
C ILE A 132 0.77 7.98 -1.92
N ALA A 133 0.16 8.97 -1.25
CA ALA A 133 -0.54 10.08 -1.91
C ALA A 133 0.38 10.81 -2.90
N ALA A 134 1.60 11.13 -2.48
CA ALA A 134 2.61 11.77 -3.35
C ALA A 134 3.06 10.85 -4.50
N SER A 135 3.23 9.55 -4.25
CA SER A 135 3.57 8.57 -5.28
C SER A 135 2.48 8.44 -6.36
N MET A 136 1.21 8.41 -5.98
CA MET A 136 0.09 8.27 -6.91
C MET A 136 -0.10 9.48 -7.82
N LYS A 137 0.47 10.65 -7.46
CA LYS A 137 0.52 11.83 -8.32
C LYS A 137 1.59 11.73 -9.42
N ARG A 138 2.52 10.77 -9.35
CA ARG A 138 3.58 10.64 -10.35
C ARG A 138 3.01 10.22 -11.71
N ASN A 139 3.78 10.49 -12.75
CA ASN A 139 3.54 9.98 -14.09
C ASN A 139 4.33 8.67 -14.28
N PRO A 140 3.68 7.49 -14.25
CA PRO A 140 4.35 6.22 -14.50
C PRO A 140 4.59 5.95 -16.00
N GLY A 141 4.00 6.75 -16.90
CA GLY A 141 4.25 6.70 -18.34
C GLY A 141 3.65 5.49 -19.06
N GLN A 142 2.91 4.62 -18.36
CA GLN A 142 2.37 3.35 -18.86
C GLN A 142 0.86 3.44 -19.14
N LYS A 143 0.28 2.44 -19.82
CA LYS A 143 -1.16 2.40 -20.11
C LYS A 143 -1.97 1.94 -18.89
N GLY A 144 -3.13 2.57 -18.71
CA GLY A 144 -4.07 2.30 -17.65
C GLY A 144 -5.34 1.59 -18.12
N TYR A 145 -5.94 0.81 -17.22
CA TYR A 145 -7.06 -0.09 -17.46
C TYR A 145 -8.13 0.05 -16.38
N THR A 146 -9.38 0.10 -16.81
CA THR A 146 -10.55 0.01 -15.94
C THR A 146 -11.23 -1.32 -16.17
N CYS A 147 -11.73 -1.91 -15.09
CA CYS A 147 -12.46 -3.16 -15.10
C CYS A 147 -13.91 -2.86 -14.74
N SER A 148 -14.83 -3.16 -15.66
CA SER A 148 -16.26 -3.09 -15.36
C SER A 148 -16.77 -4.44 -14.91
N THR A 149 -17.55 -4.43 -13.83
CA THR A 149 -18.31 -5.58 -13.31
C THR A 149 -19.58 -5.85 -14.13
N ASP A 150 -19.88 -5.07 -15.17
CA ASP A 150 -21.01 -5.30 -16.08
C ASP A 150 -20.74 -6.53 -16.96
N LYS A 151 -20.85 -7.72 -16.36
CA LYS A 151 -20.67 -9.02 -17.03
C LYS A 151 -21.76 -9.20 -18.09
N LYS A 152 -21.48 -8.83 -19.35
CA LYS A 152 -22.43 -9.04 -20.46
C LYS A 152 -22.33 -10.42 -21.09
N THR A 153 -21.21 -11.13 -20.98
CA THR A 153 -21.02 -12.49 -21.52
C THR A 153 -19.78 -13.14 -20.90
N GLY A 154 -19.95 -14.22 -20.12
CA GLY A 154 -18.83 -14.99 -19.54
C GLY A 154 -18.28 -14.39 -18.23
N ASP A 155 -17.62 -15.22 -17.42
CA ASP A 155 -17.10 -14.89 -16.08
C ASP A 155 -15.95 -13.87 -16.06
N GLN A 156 -15.67 -13.18 -17.17
CA GLN A 156 -14.56 -12.23 -17.30
C GLN A 156 -15.05 -10.79 -17.20
N ASP A 157 -14.33 -9.97 -16.41
CA ASP A 157 -14.54 -8.53 -16.34
C ASP A 157 -14.23 -7.87 -17.70
N ILE A 158 -14.99 -6.85 -18.08
CA ILE A 158 -14.76 -6.15 -19.35
C ILE A 158 -13.58 -5.18 -19.16
N GLU A 159 -12.46 -5.51 -19.79
CA GLU A 159 -11.28 -4.65 -19.87
C GLU A 159 -11.55 -3.43 -20.74
N LYS A 160 -11.37 -2.24 -20.17
CA LYS A 160 -11.41 -0.98 -20.91
C LYS A 160 -10.13 -0.19 -20.63
N THR A 161 -9.26 -0.07 -21.63
CA THR A 161 -8.11 0.84 -21.52
C THR A 161 -8.60 2.29 -21.45
N TYR A 162 -8.01 3.07 -20.56
CA TYR A 162 -8.27 4.51 -20.47
C TYR A 162 -7.05 5.35 -20.90
N GLY A 163 -6.10 4.74 -21.63
CA GLY A 163 -4.96 5.45 -22.24
C GLY A 163 -3.72 5.50 -21.34
N GLN A 164 -2.79 6.40 -21.64
CA GLN A 164 -1.54 6.54 -20.88
C GLN A 164 -1.80 7.23 -19.53
N VAL A 165 -1.30 6.68 -18.44
CA VAL A 165 -1.38 7.27 -17.11
C VAL A 165 -0.35 8.39 -17.02
N GLY A 166 -0.81 9.64 -17.10
CA GLY A 166 0.03 10.84 -17.01
C GLY A 166 -0.44 12.01 -17.88
N GLY A 167 0.04 13.22 -17.59
CA GLY A 167 -0.28 14.42 -18.38
C GLY A 167 -1.77 14.75 -18.39
N LYS A 168 -2.37 14.98 -19.58
CA LYS A 168 -3.80 15.30 -19.73
C LYS A 168 -4.75 14.16 -19.32
N THR A 169 -4.22 12.95 -19.12
CA THR A 169 -4.93 11.74 -18.68
C THR A 169 -4.43 11.26 -17.30
N GLN A 170 -3.89 12.17 -16.49
CA GLN A 170 -3.58 11.89 -15.10
C GLN A 170 -4.86 11.51 -14.35
N GLN A 171 -4.81 10.39 -13.61
CA GLN A 171 -5.97 9.88 -12.90
C GLN A 171 -6.46 10.85 -11.82
N CYS A 172 -7.76 10.88 -11.60
CA CYS A 172 -8.35 11.55 -10.44
C CYS A 172 -8.14 10.66 -9.21
N ILE A 173 -7.09 10.96 -8.44
CA ILE A 173 -6.77 10.25 -7.21
C ILE A 173 -7.53 10.93 -6.06
N THR A 174 -8.44 10.19 -5.43
CA THR A 174 -9.18 10.65 -4.26
C THR A 174 -8.52 10.20 -2.97
N ASP A 175 -8.84 10.86 -1.86
CA ASP A 175 -8.33 10.45 -0.54
C ASP A 175 -8.78 9.03 -0.17
N ASP A 176 -9.99 8.62 -0.55
CA ASP A 176 -10.47 7.26 -0.32
C ASP A 176 -9.66 6.21 -1.10
N MET A 177 -9.21 6.53 -2.32
CA MET A 177 -8.33 5.63 -3.07
C MET A 177 -6.97 5.52 -2.40
N VAL A 178 -6.39 6.64 -1.94
CA VAL A 178 -5.10 6.65 -1.22
C VAL A 178 -5.21 5.83 0.06
N ASN A 179 -6.25 6.05 0.86
CA ASN A 179 -6.49 5.34 2.12
C ASN A 179 -6.67 3.84 1.89
N TYR A 180 -7.44 3.47 0.86
CA TYR A 180 -7.62 2.08 0.49
C TYR A 180 -6.32 1.41 0.03
N VAL A 181 -5.52 2.07 -0.81
CA VAL A 181 -4.22 1.53 -1.25
C VAL A 181 -3.25 1.41 -0.09
N GLN A 182 -3.20 2.40 0.81
CA GLN A 182 -2.38 2.33 2.02
C GLN A 182 -2.80 1.15 2.90
N PHE A 183 -4.09 1.02 3.18
CA PHE A 183 -4.67 -0.09 3.92
C PHE A 183 -4.26 -1.43 3.31
N ALA A 184 -4.51 -1.62 2.02
CA ALA A 184 -4.24 -2.86 1.31
C ALA A 184 -2.75 -3.24 1.37
N VAL A 185 -1.86 -2.29 1.08
CA VAL A 185 -0.41 -2.54 1.09
C VAL A 185 0.08 -2.88 2.49
N ASN A 186 -0.34 -2.13 3.51
CA ASN A 186 0.09 -2.37 4.89
C ASN A 186 -0.47 -3.68 5.45
N ARG A 187 -1.71 -4.04 5.10
CA ARG A 187 -2.29 -5.35 5.41
C ARG A 187 -1.52 -6.48 4.74
N ALA A 188 -1.14 -6.34 3.47
CA ALA A 188 -0.32 -7.34 2.78
C ALA A 188 1.07 -7.50 3.43
N ILE A 189 1.72 -6.40 3.80
CA ILE A 189 3.00 -6.40 4.52
C ILE A 189 2.89 -7.15 5.85
N LYS A 190 1.84 -6.88 6.65
CA LYS A 190 1.60 -7.58 7.92
C LYS A 190 1.27 -9.06 7.71
N CYS A 191 0.43 -9.36 6.73
CA CYS A 191 0.02 -10.72 6.41
C CYS A 191 1.21 -11.61 6.05
N LEU A 192 2.06 -11.11 5.14
CA LEU A 192 3.20 -11.86 4.61
C LEU A 192 4.44 -11.78 5.50
N SER A 193 4.47 -10.88 6.50
CA SER A 193 5.55 -10.88 7.48
C SER A 193 5.48 -12.13 8.35
N PRO A 194 6.58 -12.86 8.56
CA PRO A 194 6.58 -14.03 9.43
C PRO A 194 6.22 -13.65 10.88
N GLU A 195 5.52 -14.55 11.58
CA GLU A 195 5.32 -14.39 13.02
C GLU A 195 6.64 -14.66 13.77
N PRO A 196 6.95 -13.87 14.81
CA PRO A 196 8.06 -14.18 15.69
C PRO A 196 7.84 -15.53 16.39
N LYS A 197 8.89 -16.34 16.45
CA LYS A 197 8.85 -17.64 17.16
C LYS A 197 9.30 -17.44 18.60
N LYS A 198 8.47 -17.83 19.57
CA LYS A 198 8.75 -17.64 21.00
C LYS A 198 10.07 -18.29 21.45
N ASP A 199 10.41 -19.42 20.85
CA ASP A 199 11.58 -20.23 21.25
C ASP A 199 12.82 -19.99 20.38
N VAL A 200 12.83 -18.93 19.57
CA VAL A 200 13.96 -18.58 18.69
C VAL A 200 14.67 -17.31 19.20
N PRO A 201 16.00 -17.30 19.32
CA PRO A 201 16.75 -16.10 19.69
C PRO A 201 16.44 -14.90 18.77
N ALA A 202 16.50 -13.68 19.31
CA ALA A 202 16.13 -12.46 18.59
C ALA A 202 16.93 -12.26 17.27
N ASP A 203 18.19 -12.69 17.22
CA ASP A 203 19.07 -12.60 16.05
C ASP A 203 18.88 -13.75 15.03
N GLU A 204 18.06 -14.74 15.37
CA GLU A 204 17.65 -15.85 14.50
C GLU A 204 16.19 -15.76 14.06
N GLN A 205 15.46 -14.74 14.53
CA GLN A 205 14.08 -14.50 14.11
C GLN A 205 14.00 -14.29 12.59
N PRO A 206 12.97 -14.84 11.94
CA PRO A 206 12.73 -14.55 10.53
C PRO A 206 12.45 -13.07 10.35
N LEU A 207 13.08 -12.45 9.35
CA LEU A 207 13.00 -11.00 9.15
C LEU A 207 11.60 -10.62 8.66
N PRO A 208 10.94 -9.60 9.26
CA PRO A 208 9.68 -9.08 8.73
C PRO A 208 9.88 -8.51 7.32
N VAL A 209 8.79 -8.32 6.56
CA VAL A 209 8.86 -7.66 5.25
C VAL A 209 9.42 -6.24 5.43
N ASP A 210 10.42 -5.87 4.62
CA ASP A 210 10.98 -4.52 4.67
C ASP A 210 10.13 -3.55 3.85
N ALA A 211 9.23 -2.84 4.53
CA ALA A 211 8.32 -1.88 3.90
C ALA A 211 9.02 -0.78 3.08
N ARG A 212 10.28 -0.46 3.38
CA ARG A 212 11.06 0.50 2.58
C ARG A 212 11.30 -0.04 1.16
N VAL A 213 11.66 -1.31 1.05
CA VAL A 213 11.90 -1.95 -0.25
C VAL A 213 10.59 -2.10 -1.03
N ILE A 214 9.51 -2.49 -0.35
CA ILE A 214 8.18 -2.58 -0.98
C ILE A 214 7.72 -1.20 -1.47
N TYR A 215 7.88 -0.17 -0.64
CA TYR A 215 7.57 1.21 -1.02
C TYR A 215 8.38 1.65 -2.24
N GLN A 216 9.70 1.49 -2.19
CA GLN A 216 10.60 1.86 -3.28
C GLN A 216 10.25 1.14 -4.57
N LYS A 217 9.93 -0.16 -4.51
CA LYS A 217 9.47 -0.93 -5.67
C LYS A 217 8.19 -0.32 -6.24
N PHE A 218 7.10 -0.31 -5.48
CA PHE A 218 5.79 0.10 -6.00
C PHE A 218 5.79 1.57 -6.45
N ASN A 219 6.52 2.43 -5.74
CA ASN A 219 6.79 3.79 -6.19
C ASN A 219 7.51 3.76 -7.54
N ASN A 220 8.64 3.06 -7.67
CA ASN A 220 9.42 3.05 -8.90
C ASN A 220 8.65 2.50 -10.10
N GLU A 221 7.91 1.40 -9.91
CA GLU A 221 7.23 0.69 -10.99
C GLU A 221 5.99 1.43 -11.50
N THR A 222 5.11 1.88 -10.59
CA THR A 222 3.79 2.42 -10.97
C THR A 222 3.38 3.69 -10.22
N GLY A 223 4.13 4.11 -9.21
CA GLY A 223 3.66 5.16 -8.30
C GLY A 223 2.45 4.70 -7.49
N PHE A 224 2.38 3.44 -7.07
CA PHE A 224 1.23 2.86 -6.36
C PHE A 224 -0.05 2.70 -7.20
N ASN A 225 0.08 2.74 -8.52
CA ASN A 225 -1.05 2.64 -9.43
C ASN A 225 -1.35 1.18 -9.79
N TYR A 226 -2.39 0.62 -9.19
CA TYR A 226 -2.77 -0.78 -9.42
C TYR A 226 -3.42 -1.04 -10.77
N SER A 227 -3.88 0.01 -11.45
CA SER A 227 -4.67 -0.11 -12.68
C SER A 227 -3.83 -0.15 -13.98
N ILE A 228 -2.52 -0.37 -13.86
CA ILE A 228 -1.57 -0.30 -14.99
C ILE A 228 -1.21 -1.67 -15.50
N ALA A 229 -1.18 -1.86 -16.82
CA ALA A 229 -0.63 -3.05 -17.46
C ALA A 229 0.12 -2.70 -18.74
N TRP A 230 1.10 -3.52 -19.09
CA TRP A 230 1.76 -3.54 -20.40
C TRP A 230 2.47 -4.89 -20.61
N ASN A 231 3.06 -5.09 -21.79
CA ASN A 231 3.68 -6.36 -22.19
C ASN A 231 4.73 -6.91 -21.20
N GLY A 232 5.30 -6.08 -20.33
CA GLY A 232 6.32 -6.47 -19.36
C GLY A 232 5.83 -6.65 -17.93
N GLY A 233 4.59 -6.26 -17.60
CA GLY A 233 4.07 -6.43 -16.25
C GLY A 233 2.70 -5.82 -15.99
N VAL A 234 2.06 -6.24 -14.91
CA VAL A 234 0.69 -5.86 -14.54
C VAL A 234 0.59 -5.41 -13.09
N GLY A 235 -0.28 -4.43 -12.85
CA GLY A 235 -0.65 -3.88 -11.55
C GLY A 235 0.47 -3.17 -10.80
N ILE A 236 0.20 -2.89 -9.52
CA ILE A 236 1.01 -1.99 -8.67
C ILE A 236 2.49 -2.40 -8.56
N GLY A 237 2.76 -3.71 -8.56
CA GLY A 237 4.11 -4.27 -8.49
C GLY A 237 4.76 -4.57 -9.85
N GLN A 238 4.03 -4.35 -10.95
CA GLN A 238 4.40 -4.77 -12.31
C GLN A 238 4.76 -6.27 -12.34
N LEU A 239 3.83 -7.10 -11.90
CA LEU A 239 3.98 -8.55 -11.86
C LEU A 239 4.22 -9.12 -13.25
N THR A 240 5.18 -10.03 -13.33
CA THR A 240 5.55 -10.72 -14.56
C THR A 240 5.05 -12.16 -14.53
N THR A 241 4.84 -12.76 -15.70
CA THR A 241 4.48 -14.18 -15.79
C THR A 241 5.46 -15.11 -15.05
N PRO A 242 6.80 -14.90 -15.12
CA PRO A 242 7.72 -15.65 -14.28
C PRO A 242 7.48 -15.50 -12.77
N ALA A 243 7.19 -14.29 -12.27
CA ALA A 243 6.92 -14.08 -10.85
C ALA A 243 5.63 -14.80 -10.40
N VAL A 244 4.58 -14.77 -11.23
CA VAL A 244 3.35 -15.53 -10.97
C VAL A 244 3.62 -17.03 -10.96
N LYS A 245 4.38 -17.55 -11.93
CA LYS A 245 4.75 -18.98 -11.97
C LYS A 245 5.58 -19.43 -10.77
N GLU A 246 6.49 -18.59 -10.28
CA GLU A 246 7.32 -18.91 -9.12
C GLU A 246 6.49 -19.15 -7.85
N LEU A 247 5.35 -18.47 -7.71
CA LEU A 247 4.47 -18.57 -6.54
C LEU A 247 3.26 -19.48 -6.77
N ALA A 248 2.70 -19.56 -7.97
CA ALA A 248 1.48 -20.30 -8.24
C ALA A 248 1.72 -21.74 -8.73
N SER A 249 2.92 -22.06 -9.22
CA SER A 249 3.21 -23.37 -9.81
C SER A 249 3.92 -24.29 -8.82
N ASP A 250 3.61 -25.58 -8.92
CA ASP A 250 4.38 -26.71 -8.40
C ASP A 250 5.85 -26.75 -8.81
N VAL A 251 6.19 -26.16 -9.96
CA VAL A 251 7.58 -26.02 -10.44
C VAL A 251 8.30 -24.86 -9.75
N GLY A 252 7.55 -23.86 -9.26
CA GLY A 252 8.09 -22.72 -8.54
C GLY A 252 8.41 -23.08 -7.09
N GLN A 253 9.46 -22.47 -6.52
CA GLN A 253 9.84 -22.77 -5.14
C GLN A 253 9.08 -21.93 -4.12
N GLY A 254 8.28 -20.96 -4.56
CA GLY A 254 7.58 -20.01 -3.71
C GLY A 254 6.13 -20.35 -3.35
N GLN A 255 5.59 -21.50 -3.79
CA GLN A 255 4.19 -21.88 -3.54
C GLN A 255 3.81 -21.91 -2.05
N HIS A 256 4.75 -22.29 -1.19
CA HIS A 256 4.58 -22.30 0.26
C HIS A 256 4.17 -20.93 0.85
N ILE A 257 4.48 -19.83 0.16
CA ILE A 257 4.08 -18.48 0.59
C ILE A 257 2.58 -18.28 0.42
N LEU A 258 2.01 -18.70 -0.73
CA LEU A 258 0.56 -18.65 -0.95
C LEU A 258 -0.18 -19.60 0.00
N GLU A 259 0.38 -20.79 0.23
CA GLU A 259 -0.18 -21.72 1.22
C GLU A 259 -0.19 -21.14 2.62
N ALA A 260 0.86 -20.40 3.01
CA ALA A 260 0.92 -19.74 4.30
C ALA A 260 -0.18 -18.66 4.43
N VAL A 261 -0.45 -17.90 3.37
CA VAL A 261 -1.58 -16.93 3.34
C VAL A 261 -2.92 -17.64 3.46
N ALA A 262 -3.15 -18.68 2.65
CA ALA A 262 -4.39 -19.46 2.66
C ALA A 262 -4.67 -20.11 4.04
N LYS A 263 -3.62 -20.60 4.71
CA LYS A 263 -3.72 -21.25 6.03
C LYS A 263 -3.64 -20.25 7.20
N SER A 264 -3.46 -18.96 6.93
CA SER A 264 -3.23 -17.95 7.96
C SER A 264 -4.49 -17.68 8.78
N ASN A 265 -4.30 -17.45 10.08
CA ASN A 265 -5.31 -16.94 11.00
C ASN A 265 -5.09 -15.46 11.35
N LYS A 266 -4.08 -14.81 10.76
CA LYS A 266 -3.82 -13.38 11.01
C LYS A 266 -4.97 -12.55 10.48
N MET A 267 -5.40 -11.56 11.25
CA MET A 267 -6.43 -10.64 10.79
C MET A 267 -6.00 -9.88 9.53
N SER A 268 -4.72 -9.57 9.41
CA SER A 268 -4.15 -8.94 8.21
C SER A 268 -4.29 -9.78 6.93
N CYS A 269 -4.52 -11.09 7.03
CA CYS A 269 -4.60 -11.99 5.88
C CYS A 269 -6.03 -12.24 5.38
N VAL A 270 -7.07 -11.79 6.09
CA VAL A 270 -8.47 -12.12 5.77
C VAL A 270 -8.83 -11.72 4.33
N GLY A 271 -8.46 -10.51 3.90
CA GLY A 271 -8.72 -10.03 2.54
C GLY A 271 -7.92 -10.71 1.42
N PHE A 272 -6.96 -11.59 1.76
CA PHE A 272 -6.09 -12.28 0.79
C PHE A 272 -6.33 -13.80 0.77
N LYS A 273 -6.97 -14.35 1.81
CA LYS A 273 -7.08 -15.79 2.03
C LYS A 273 -7.86 -16.50 0.91
N GLU A 274 -9.07 -16.02 0.60
CA GLU A 274 -9.93 -16.62 -0.43
C GLU A 274 -9.25 -16.59 -1.81
N ILE A 275 -8.52 -15.51 -2.09
CA ILE A 275 -7.75 -15.35 -3.33
C ILE A 275 -6.60 -16.35 -3.37
N ALA A 276 -5.84 -16.50 -2.28
CA ALA A 276 -4.77 -17.50 -2.18
C ALA A 276 -5.30 -18.93 -2.36
N GLU A 277 -6.42 -19.27 -1.72
CA GLU A 277 -7.08 -20.57 -1.86
C GLU A 277 -7.54 -20.83 -3.30
N SER A 278 -8.18 -19.83 -3.92
CA SER A 278 -8.60 -19.89 -5.32
C SER A 278 -7.40 -20.07 -6.25
N ASP A 279 -6.35 -19.27 -6.09
CA ASP A 279 -5.19 -19.26 -6.97
C ASP A 279 -4.31 -20.52 -6.82
N LEU A 280 -4.30 -21.14 -5.63
CA LEU A 280 -3.68 -22.45 -5.40
C LEU A 280 -4.42 -23.58 -6.13
N LYS A 281 -5.76 -23.48 -6.24
CA LYS A 281 -6.59 -24.44 -6.98
C LYS A 281 -6.57 -24.18 -8.48
N ASN A 282 -6.67 -22.90 -8.87
CA ASN A 282 -6.81 -22.41 -10.23
C ASN A 282 -5.71 -21.39 -10.50
N ARG A 283 -4.54 -21.87 -10.94
CA ARG A 283 -3.34 -21.04 -11.10
C ARG A 283 -3.61 -19.85 -12.04
N PRO A 284 -3.46 -18.60 -11.57
CA PRO A 284 -3.68 -17.45 -12.42
C PRO A 284 -2.59 -17.34 -13.49
N ARG A 285 -2.93 -16.81 -14.66
CA ARG A 285 -2.01 -16.61 -15.77
C ARG A 285 -2.14 -15.20 -16.30
N ILE A 286 -1.05 -14.46 -16.44
CA ILE A 286 -1.11 -13.14 -17.08
C ILE A 286 -1.15 -13.34 -18.60
N ASN A 287 -2.20 -12.82 -19.25
CA ASN A 287 -2.33 -12.73 -20.69
C ASN A 287 -3.15 -11.47 -21.07
N ASP A 288 -3.16 -11.13 -22.36
CA ASP A 288 -3.80 -9.91 -22.87
C ASP A 288 -5.33 -9.88 -22.71
N GLY A 289 -5.97 -11.01 -22.38
CA GLY A 289 -7.41 -11.12 -22.18
C GLY A 289 -7.84 -11.22 -20.72
N ASN A 290 -6.92 -11.06 -19.76
CA ASN A 290 -7.27 -11.15 -18.34
C ASN A 290 -6.45 -10.24 -17.41
N TYR A 291 -5.99 -9.09 -17.91
CA TYR A 291 -5.39 -8.06 -17.08
C TYR A 291 -6.30 -7.64 -15.92
N CYS A 292 -7.62 -7.68 -16.07
CA CYS A 292 -8.54 -7.35 -14.97
C CYS A 292 -8.41 -8.24 -13.72
N ASP A 293 -7.94 -9.48 -13.87
CA ASP A 293 -7.62 -10.37 -12.75
C ASP A 293 -6.48 -9.82 -11.87
N PHE A 294 -5.72 -8.86 -12.40
CA PHE A 294 -4.52 -8.28 -11.77
C PHE A 294 -4.63 -6.76 -11.56
N VAL A 295 -5.45 -6.02 -12.32
CA VAL A 295 -5.47 -4.55 -12.27
C VAL A 295 -6.76 -3.95 -11.70
N SER A 296 -7.72 -4.78 -11.30
CA SER A 296 -8.92 -4.32 -10.58
C SER A 296 -8.57 -3.84 -9.16
N SER A 297 -9.40 -2.96 -8.59
CA SER A 297 -9.20 -2.47 -7.22
C SER A 297 -9.37 -3.55 -6.14
N GLY A 298 -9.96 -4.70 -6.47
CA GLY A 298 -10.21 -5.79 -5.54
C GLY A 298 -9.19 -6.90 -5.65
N ASP A 299 -9.63 -8.05 -6.15
CA ASP A 299 -8.77 -9.22 -6.35
C ASP A 299 -7.50 -8.88 -7.14
N GLY A 300 -7.57 -7.97 -8.11
CA GLY A 300 -6.41 -7.52 -8.88
C GLY A 300 -5.33 -6.90 -7.99
N LEU A 301 -5.68 -5.90 -7.20
CA LEU A 301 -4.78 -5.28 -6.22
C LEU A 301 -4.30 -6.32 -5.19
N ALA A 302 -5.20 -7.14 -4.65
CA ALA A 302 -4.87 -8.15 -3.66
C ALA A 302 -3.87 -9.18 -4.19
N ARG A 303 -4.09 -9.74 -5.40
CA ARG A 303 -3.12 -10.60 -6.09
C ARG A 303 -1.82 -9.86 -6.32
N ASN A 304 -1.86 -8.62 -6.77
CA ASN A 304 -0.65 -7.85 -7.02
C ASN A 304 0.22 -7.69 -5.77
N LEU A 305 -0.40 -7.37 -4.64
CA LEU A 305 0.29 -7.23 -3.37
C LEU A 305 0.81 -8.57 -2.86
N MET A 306 -0.04 -9.60 -2.90
CA MET A 306 0.31 -10.95 -2.44
C MET A 306 1.47 -11.54 -3.24
N TYR A 307 1.36 -11.55 -4.56
CA TYR A 307 2.41 -12.06 -5.44
C TYR A 307 3.64 -11.16 -5.47
N GLY A 308 3.46 -9.83 -5.41
CA GLY A 308 4.57 -8.89 -5.45
C GLY A 308 5.46 -9.03 -4.22
N ILE A 309 4.86 -8.96 -3.02
CA ILE A 309 5.57 -9.12 -1.76
C ILE A 309 6.01 -10.58 -1.57
N GLY A 310 5.20 -11.56 -1.97
CA GLY A 310 5.58 -12.97 -1.94
C GLY A 310 6.81 -13.28 -2.79
N TYR A 311 6.91 -12.69 -3.99
CA TYR A 311 8.07 -12.90 -4.85
C TYR A 311 9.32 -12.20 -4.28
N TYR A 312 9.15 -11.02 -3.65
CA TYR A 312 10.21 -10.40 -2.86
C TYR A 312 10.72 -11.35 -1.75
N LEU A 313 9.81 -11.97 -0.99
CA LEU A 313 10.17 -12.92 0.07
C LEU A 313 10.89 -14.15 -0.49
N GLN A 314 10.41 -14.72 -1.59
CA GLN A 314 11.05 -15.86 -2.23
C GLN A 314 12.47 -15.53 -2.71
N MET A 315 12.69 -14.34 -3.27
CA MET A 315 14.03 -13.89 -3.62
C MET A 315 14.90 -13.73 -2.37
N ARG A 316 14.39 -13.06 -1.33
CA ARG A 316 15.12 -12.79 -0.08
C ARG A 316 15.51 -14.07 0.64
N ASP A 317 14.52 -14.88 0.99
CA ASP A 317 14.65 -15.99 1.93
C ASP A 317 15.02 -17.30 1.23
N GLY A 318 14.56 -17.49 -0.01
CA GLY A 318 14.90 -18.66 -0.82
C GLY A 318 16.27 -18.57 -1.50
N ILE A 319 16.76 -17.36 -1.81
CA ILE A 319 17.95 -17.19 -2.65
C ILE A 319 19.01 -16.29 -2.02
N ILE A 320 18.69 -15.03 -1.72
CA ILE A 320 19.67 -14.02 -1.31
C ILE A 320 20.30 -14.36 0.03
N VAL A 321 19.49 -14.54 1.08
CA VAL A 321 19.96 -14.84 2.44
C VAL A 321 20.75 -16.17 2.47
N PRO A 322 20.26 -17.30 1.91
CA PRO A 322 21.03 -18.55 1.92
C PRO A 322 22.36 -18.44 1.17
N THR A 323 22.37 -17.78 0.00
CA THR A 323 23.59 -17.61 -0.80
C THR A 323 24.60 -16.70 -0.09
N LEU A 324 24.13 -15.58 0.47
CA LEU A 324 24.99 -14.65 1.21
C LEU A 324 25.50 -15.26 2.51
N LYS A 325 24.68 -16.04 3.23
CA LYS A 325 25.10 -16.74 4.45
C LYS A 325 26.22 -17.74 4.18
N LYS A 326 26.22 -18.42 3.04
CA LYS A 326 27.30 -19.35 2.64
C LYS A 326 28.63 -18.63 2.33
N ARG A 327 28.58 -17.38 1.87
CA ARG A 327 29.76 -16.68 1.34
C ARG A 327 30.32 -15.60 2.27
N ALA A 328 29.43 -14.85 2.93
CA ALA A 328 29.72 -13.75 3.83
C ALA A 328 28.66 -13.70 4.95
N PRO A 329 28.72 -14.61 5.95
CA PRO A 329 27.69 -14.75 6.99
C PRO A 329 27.35 -13.44 7.72
N GLN A 330 28.35 -12.58 7.93
CA GLN A 330 28.20 -11.28 8.57
C GLN A 330 27.33 -10.31 7.75
N LEU A 331 27.39 -10.39 6.42
CA LEU A 331 26.55 -9.58 5.54
C LEU A 331 25.11 -10.10 5.48
N ALA A 332 24.91 -11.41 5.63
CA ALA A 332 23.56 -12.00 5.68
C ALA A 332 22.76 -11.56 6.92
N LYS A 333 23.45 -11.16 8.00
CA LYS A 333 22.84 -10.55 9.19
C LYS A 333 22.57 -9.05 9.02
N ASN A 334 23.12 -8.41 7.99
CA ASN A 334 22.95 -6.98 7.77
C ASN A 334 21.69 -6.72 6.91
N ARG A 335 20.63 -6.21 7.55
CA ARG A 335 19.34 -5.95 6.89
C ARG A 335 19.47 -5.02 5.68
N GLU A 336 20.29 -3.98 5.74
CA GLU A 336 20.47 -3.03 4.63
C GLU A 336 21.09 -3.70 3.39
N VAL A 337 22.10 -4.55 3.59
CA VAL A 337 22.73 -5.31 2.51
C VAL A 337 21.75 -6.31 1.90
N VAL A 338 21.04 -7.07 2.73
CA VAL A 338 20.01 -8.02 2.28
C VAL A 338 18.91 -7.30 1.51
N SER A 339 18.39 -6.19 2.05
CA SER A 339 17.35 -5.38 1.41
C SER A 339 17.82 -4.81 0.07
N ALA A 340 19.04 -4.28 -0.02
CA ALA A 340 19.59 -3.76 -1.28
C ALA A 340 19.77 -4.86 -2.35
N LEU A 341 20.33 -6.02 -1.98
CA LEU A 341 20.48 -7.14 -2.90
C LEU A 341 19.13 -7.71 -3.34
N THR A 342 18.17 -7.78 -2.41
CA THR A 342 16.82 -8.24 -2.72
C THR A 342 16.13 -7.25 -3.66
N ALA A 343 16.25 -5.94 -3.44
CA ALA A 343 15.73 -4.91 -4.33
C ALA A 343 16.34 -5.03 -5.75
N VAL A 344 17.65 -5.28 -5.88
CA VAL A 344 18.28 -5.55 -7.18
C VAL A 344 17.69 -6.81 -7.82
N SER A 345 17.51 -7.88 -7.05
CA SER A 345 16.97 -9.15 -7.56
C SER A 345 15.51 -9.06 -8.01
N TYR A 346 14.73 -8.22 -7.31
CA TYR A 346 13.31 -8.00 -7.54
C TYR A 346 13.06 -6.89 -8.59
N GLY A 347 14.09 -6.12 -8.91
CA GLY A 347 14.07 -5.08 -9.94
C GLY A 347 14.37 -5.60 -11.34
N ALA A 348 14.49 -4.67 -12.28
CA ALA A 348 14.76 -4.96 -13.69
C ALA A 348 16.11 -5.67 -13.95
N GLU A 349 17.08 -5.54 -13.04
CA GLU A 349 18.38 -6.23 -13.15
C GLU A 349 18.31 -7.73 -12.81
N GLY A 350 17.28 -8.13 -12.03
CA GLY A 350 16.98 -9.52 -11.74
C GLY A 350 18.00 -10.27 -10.87
N ILE A 351 17.68 -11.54 -10.60
CA ILE A 351 18.46 -12.37 -9.68
C ILE A 351 19.90 -12.64 -10.14
N LYS A 352 20.17 -12.65 -11.45
CA LYS A 352 21.51 -12.87 -12.00
C LYS A 352 22.48 -11.78 -11.53
N LYS A 353 22.06 -10.50 -11.59
CA LYS A 353 22.86 -9.38 -11.11
C LYS A 353 23.09 -9.45 -9.61
N ALA A 354 22.05 -9.74 -8.82
CA ALA A 354 22.17 -9.85 -7.38
C ALA A 354 23.14 -10.97 -6.97
N LYS A 355 23.07 -12.15 -7.63
CA LYS A 355 24.06 -13.23 -7.42
C LYS A 355 25.48 -12.79 -7.78
N ALA A 356 25.66 -12.11 -8.92
CA ALA A 356 26.98 -11.59 -9.30
C ALA A 356 27.56 -10.60 -8.27
N LEU A 357 26.71 -9.78 -7.65
CA LEU A 357 27.13 -8.91 -6.55
C LEU A 357 27.50 -9.71 -5.30
N ILE A 358 26.68 -10.71 -4.90
CA ILE A 358 27.00 -11.62 -3.79
C ILE A 358 28.33 -12.32 -4.02
N TYR A 359 28.61 -12.77 -5.25
CA TYR A 359 29.88 -13.41 -5.61
C TYR A 359 31.09 -12.47 -5.53
N ARG A 360 30.92 -11.17 -5.34
CA ARG A 360 32.02 -10.25 -5.04
C ARG A 360 32.25 -10.04 -3.55
N ALA A 361 31.31 -10.47 -2.70
CA ALA A 361 31.49 -10.46 -1.26
C ALA A 361 32.43 -11.59 -0.81
N ASP A 362 33.11 -11.33 0.29
CA ASP A 362 33.93 -12.28 1.05
C ASP A 362 33.60 -12.21 2.55
N ALA A 363 34.19 -13.11 3.33
CA ALA A 363 33.97 -13.19 4.78
C ALA A 363 34.51 -11.96 5.56
N SER A 364 35.41 -11.17 4.97
CA SER A 364 35.99 -9.96 5.59
C SER A 364 35.29 -8.66 5.14
N SER A 365 34.35 -8.75 4.20
CA SER A 365 33.64 -7.61 3.62
C SER A 365 32.94 -6.80 4.71
N ASN A 366 33.27 -5.50 4.77
CA ASN A 366 32.59 -4.56 5.67
C ASN A 366 31.19 -4.21 5.11
N PRO A 367 30.12 -4.29 5.93
CA PRO A 367 28.76 -4.04 5.45
C PRO A 367 28.55 -2.66 4.82
N LYS A 368 29.16 -1.60 5.38
CA LYS A 368 28.96 -0.22 4.93
C LYS A 368 29.60 0.03 3.56
N THR A 369 30.85 -0.39 3.38
CA THR A 369 31.55 -0.24 2.09
C THR A 369 30.94 -1.13 1.02
N TYR A 370 30.52 -2.34 1.38
CA TYR A 370 29.87 -3.27 0.46
C TYR A 370 28.48 -2.77 0.02
N LEU A 371 27.68 -2.23 0.94
CA LEU A 371 26.40 -1.60 0.60
C LEU A 371 26.58 -0.44 -0.40
N ALA A 372 27.57 0.43 -0.17
CA ALA A 372 27.88 1.53 -1.09
C ALA A 372 28.28 1.01 -2.49
N SER A 373 29.03 -0.09 -2.56
CA SER A 373 29.37 -0.76 -3.82
C SER A 373 28.15 -1.29 -4.56
N ILE A 374 27.21 -1.95 -3.85
CA ILE A 374 25.93 -2.41 -4.44
C ILE A 374 25.16 -1.23 -5.02
N GLN A 375 24.99 -0.16 -4.23
CA GLN A 375 24.24 1.03 -4.62
C GLN A 375 24.85 1.72 -5.85
N LYS A 376 26.18 1.79 -5.93
CA LYS A 376 26.90 2.37 -7.08
C LYS A 376 26.81 1.48 -8.33
N SER A 377 26.76 0.16 -8.15
CA SER A 377 26.82 -0.81 -9.26
C SER A 377 25.46 -1.14 -9.88
N SER A 378 24.37 -0.68 -9.28
CA SER A 378 22.99 -0.99 -9.68
C SER A 378 22.33 0.20 -10.36
N ALA A 379 21.99 0.03 -11.64
CA ALA A 379 21.18 0.99 -12.37
C ALA A 379 19.76 1.08 -11.78
N TYR A 380 19.23 -0.05 -11.30
CA TYR A 380 17.90 -0.12 -10.71
C TYR A 380 17.81 0.69 -9.41
N LEU A 381 18.77 0.55 -8.49
CA LEU A 381 18.80 1.33 -7.26
C LEU A 381 18.99 2.83 -7.54
N THR A 382 19.72 3.18 -8.60
CA THR A 382 19.86 4.57 -9.05
C THR A 382 18.51 5.13 -9.55
N ALA A 383 17.77 4.35 -10.35
CA ALA A 383 16.44 4.71 -10.82
C ALA A 383 15.46 4.90 -9.65
N ILE A 384 15.46 3.99 -8.66
CA ILE A 384 14.67 4.13 -7.43
C ILE A 384 14.95 5.47 -6.75
N LYS A 385 16.23 5.85 -6.57
CA LYS A 385 16.58 7.15 -5.95
C LYS A 385 16.01 8.33 -6.74
N GLY A 386 16.04 8.28 -8.07
CA GLY A 386 15.40 9.29 -8.93
C GLY A 386 13.88 9.36 -8.70
N LYS A 387 13.21 8.21 -8.64
CA LYS A 387 11.77 8.12 -8.39
C LYS A 387 11.35 8.52 -6.97
N MET A 388 12.21 8.29 -5.98
CA MET A 388 12.04 8.82 -4.63
C MET A 388 12.12 10.35 -4.61
N ARG A 389 13.05 10.95 -5.36
CA ARG A 389 13.13 12.40 -5.52
C ARG A 389 11.86 12.99 -6.13
N GLU A 390 11.38 12.43 -7.24
CA GLU A 390 10.11 12.86 -7.87
C GLU A 390 8.96 12.87 -6.84
N MET A 391 8.88 11.82 -6.02
CA MET A 391 7.86 11.72 -4.97
C MET A 391 8.00 12.83 -3.92
N TYR A 392 9.21 13.08 -3.38
CA TYR A 392 9.40 14.17 -2.40
C TYR A 392 9.19 15.56 -3.00
N CYS A 393 9.34 15.75 -4.31
CA CYS A 393 8.96 17.00 -4.95
C CYS A 393 7.44 17.16 -4.96
N LEU A 394 6.71 16.12 -5.37
CA LEU A 394 5.24 16.13 -5.38
C LEU A 394 4.63 16.24 -3.98
N LYS A 395 5.26 15.64 -2.97
CA LYS A 395 4.88 15.78 -1.55
C LYS A 395 4.90 17.25 -1.11
N ASP A 396 5.86 18.01 -1.61
CA ASP A 396 6.03 19.43 -1.31
C ASP A 396 5.35 20.32 -2.38
N ASN A 397 4.50 19.74 -3.23
CA ASN A 397 3.80 20.40 -4.35
C ASN A 397 4.73 21.10 -5.36
N VAL A 398 5.94 20.56 -5.56
CA VAL A 398 6.90 20.99 -6.57
C VAL A 398 6.85 20.04 -7.78
N ASP A 399 6.72 20.60 -8.98
CA ASP A 399 6.73 19.82 -10.22
C ASP A 399 8.09 19.12 -10.41
N PRO A 400 8.13 17.78 -10.61
CA PRO A 400 9.37 17.04 -10.77
C PRO A 400 10.28 17.45 -11.94
N SER A 401 9.74 18.13 -12.95
CA SER A 401 10.48 18.59 -14.14
C SER A 401 11.27 19.88 -13.89
N THR A 402 10.96 20.61 -12.82
CA THR A 402 11.58 21.90 -12.49
C THR A 402 12.99 21.75 -11.93
N ASP A 403 13.79 22.81 -12.06
CA ASP A 403 15.14 22.83 -11.50
C ASP A 403 15.14 22.86 -9.98
N ASP A 404 14.08 23.40 -9.36
CA ASP A 404 13.85 23.33 -7.91
C ASP A 404 13.83 21.88 -7.42
N CYS A 405 13.11 21.00 -8.13
CA CYS A 405 13.09 19.57 -7.80
C CYS A 405 14.45 18.88 -8.07
N LYS A 406 15.08 19.16 -9.22
CA LYS A 406 16.37 18.55 -9.60
C LYS A 406 17.48 18.91 -8.60
N ASN A 407 17.49 20.14 -8.12
CA ASN A 407 18.50 20.67 -7.21
C ASN A 407 18.17 20.44 -5.72
N LYS A 408 16.97 19.93 -5.41
CA LYS A 408 16.55 19.63 -4.04
C LYS A 408 17.56 18.73 -3.32
N LYS A 409 18.09 19.15 -2.18
CA LYS A 409 18.98 18.30 -1.38
C LYS A 409 18.12 17.34 -0.55
N LEU A 410 18.15 16.06 -0.92
CA LEU A 410 17.50 14.99 -0.16
C LEU A 410 18.54 14.18 0.60
N THR A 411 18.20 13.80 1.82
CA THR A 411 19.04 12.95 2.66
C THR A 411 19.00 11.49 2.19
N ASP A 412 19.99 10.69 2.61
CA ASP A 412 19.98 9.25 2.34
C ASP A 412 18.76 8.56 2.97
N LYS A 413 18.28 9.04 4.13
CA LYS A 413 17.05 8.54 4.76
C LYS A 413 15.80 8.81 3.92
N GLN A 414 15.75 9.96 3.25
CA GLN A 414 14.66 10.27 2.33
C GLN A 414 14.73 9.36 1.10
N LEU A 415 15.90 9.27 0.45
CA LEU A 415 16.09 8.43 -0.73
C LEU A 415 15.97 6.92 -0.42
N GLY A 416 16.26 6.51 0.81
CA GLY A 416 16.09 5.17 1.37
C GLY A 416 14.66 4.84 1.84
N ALA A 417 13.73 5.78 1.71
CA ALA A 417 12.33 5.67 2.18
C ALA A 417 12.15 5.51 3.70
N ASP A 418 13.17 5.75 4.52
CA ASP A 418 13.08 5.66 5.99
C ASP A 418 12.06 6.64 6.58
N GLN A 419 11.85 7.80 5.95
CA GLN A 419 10.83 8.78 6.36
C GLN A 419 9.43 8.49 5.81
N CYS A 420 9.30 7.49 4.93
CA CYS A 420 8.03 7.04 4.37
C CYS A 420 7.50 5.77 5.03
N VAL A 421 8.18 5.30 6.08
CA VAL A 421 7.73 4.17 6.88
C VAL A 421 7.59 4.55 8.35
N ILE A 422 6.52 4.07 8.98
CA ILE A 422 6.26 4.17 10.42
C ILE A 422 6.95 2.97 11.06
N GLN A 423 7.94 3.24 11.90
CA GLN A 423 8.56 2.19 12.71
C GLN A 423 7.59 1.80 13.85
N PRO A 424 7.47 0.50 14.18
CA PRO A 424 6.61 0.03 15.26
C PRO A 424 6.99 0.62 16.64
#